data_AF-W1X760-F1
#
_entry.id   AF-W1X760-F1
#
_cell.length_a   1.000
_cell.length_b   1.000
_cell.length_c   1.000
_cell.angle_alpha   90.00
_cell.angle_beta   90.00
_cell.angle_gamma   90.00
#
_symmetry.space_group_name_H-M   'P 1'
#
loop_
_entity.id
_entity.type
_entity.pdbx_description
1 polymer ?
#
loop_
_entity_poly.entity_id
_entity_poly.type
_entity_poly.pdbx_seq_one_letter_code
_entity_poly.pdbx_strand_id
1 'polypeptide(L)'
;AAASSFLLFGMALVYAQSGDLSFVALGKNLGDGMLNEPLLLAGFGLMIVGLGFKLSLVPFHLWTPDVYQGAPAPVSTFLATASKIAIFGVVMRLFLYAPVGDSEAIRVVLAIIAFASIIFGNLMALSQTNIKRLLGYSS
;
A
#
# COMPACT_ATOMS: atom_id res chain seq x y z
N ALA A 1 6.41 -6.72 10.92
CA ALA A 1 6.57 -5.76 12.02
C ALA A 1 6.83 -4.35 11.48
N ALA A 2 7.98 -4.11 10.81
CA ALA A 2 8.33 -2.78 10.30
C ALA A 2 7.23 -2.11 9.46
N ALA A 3 6.64 -2.80 8.49
CA ALA A 3 5.54 -2.26 7.69
C ALA A 3 4.31 -1.82 8.52
N SER A 4 3.98 -2.56 9.59
CA SER A 4 2.92 -2.17 10.51
C SER A 4 3.31 -0.95 11.34
N SER A 5 4.59 -0.81 11.72
CA SER A 5 5.09 0.38 12.40
C SER A 5 5.01 1.63 11.53
N PHE A 6 5.42 1.53 10.25
CA PHE A 6 5.24 2.62 9.28
C PHE A 6 3.76 2.99 9.14
N LEU A 7 2.89 2.00 8.99
CA LEU A 7 1.45 2.22 8.86
C LEU A 7 0.85 2.92 10.09
N LEU A 8 1.16 2.43 11.29
CA LEU A 8 0.68 3.00 12.56
C LEU A 8 1.22 4.40 12.80
N PHE A 9 2.50 4.63 12.52
CA PHE A 9 3.09 5.96 12.67
C PHE A 9 2.49 6.95 11.68
N GLY A 10 2.24 6.53 10.44
CA GLY A 10 1.50 7.34 9.46
C GLY A 10 0.10 7.73 9.93
N MET A 11 -0.67 6.77 10.49
CA MET A 11 -1.97 7.06 11.11
C MET A 11 -1.87 8.04 12.27
N ALA A 12 -0.81 7.95 13.09
CA ALA A 12 -0.57 8.86 14.20
C ALA A 12 -0.31 10.30 13.72
N LEU A 13 0.42 10.49 12.61
CA LEU A 13 0.64 11.82 12.02
C LEU A 13 -0.65 12.39 11.41
N VAL A 14 -1.44 11.56 10.73
CA VAL A 14 -2.75 11.97 10.22
C VAL A 14 -3.63 12.42 11.39
N TYR A 15 -3.71 11.65 12.46
CA TYR A 15 -4.46 12.00 13.66
C TYR A 15 -3.96 13.28 14.33
N ALA A 16 -2.65 13.50 14.39
CA ALA A 16 -2.07 14.71 14.97
C ALA A 16 -2.54 15.98 14.23
N GLN A 17 -2.78 15.88 12.92
CA GLN A 17 -3.27 16.99 12.10
C GLN A 17 -4.81 17.09 12.08
N SER A 18 -5.52 15.96 11.97
CA SER A 18 -6.97 15.93 11.76
C SER A 18 -7.79 15.90 13.05
N GLY A 19 -7.20 15.45 14.17
CA GLY A 19 -7.87 15.17 15.43
C GLY A 19 -8.83 13.98 15.41
N ASP A 20 -8.95 13.27 14.28
CA ASP A 20 -9.90 12.16 14.10
C ASP A 20 -9.32 11.06 13.19
N LEU A 21 -9.67 9.80 13.47
CA LEU A 21 -9.28 8.61 12.71
C LEU A 21 -10.43 8.03 11.87
N SER A 22 -11.66 8.54 12.05
CA SER A 22 -12.81 8.17 11.25
C SER A 22 -12.62 8.64 9.81
N PHE A 23 -12.73 7.74 8.84
CA PHE A 23 -12.61 8.11 7.42
C PHE A 23 -13.63 9.18 7.00
N VAL A 24 -14.84 9.15 7.56
CA VAL A 24 -15.88 10.16 7.29
C VAL A 24 -15.49 11.52 7.86
N ALA A 25 -14.88 11.53 9.05
CA ALA A 25 -14.42 12.78 9.66
C ALA A 25 -13.21 13.34 8.93
N LEU A 26 -12.27 12.48 8.51
CA LEU A 26 -11.17 12.87 7.64
C LEU A 26 -11.68 13.53 6.35
N GLY A 27 -12.72 12.99 5.73
CA GLY A 27 -13.35 13.56 4.55
C GLY A 27 -13.90 14.97 4.73
N LYS A 28 -14.50 15.22 5.90
CA LYS A 28 -15.11 16.52 6.23
C LYS A 28 -14.08 17.54 6.70
N ASN A 29 -13.08 17.08 7.45
CA ASN A 29 -12.12 17.94 8.10
C ASN A 29 -10.99 18.34 7.15
N LEU A 30 -10.54 17.45 6.26
CA LEU A 30 -9.45 17.70 5.32
C LEU A 30 -9.94 18.49 4.09
N GLY A 31 -9.92 19.82 4.15
CA GLY A 31 -10.10 20.67 2.97
C GLY A 31 -8.84 20.77 2.09
N ASP A 32 -8.99 21.30 0.86
CA ASP A 32 -7.94 21.37 -0.17
C ASP A 32 -6.60 21.97 0.30
N GLY A 33 -6.65 22.95 1.20
CA GLY A 33 -5.45 23.59 1.77
C GLY A 33 -4.64 22.66 2.69
N MET A 34 -5.30 21.77 3.43
CA MET A 34 -4.63 20.87 4.38
C MET A 34 -4.02 19.64 3.72
N LEU A 35 -4.45 19.27 2.51
CA LEU A 35 -3.88 18.15 1.76
C LEU A 35 -2.42 18.38 1.33
N ASN A 36 -1.97 19.63 1.35
CA ASN A 36 -0.59 20.01 1.02
C ASN A 36 0.28 20.24 2.27
N GLU A 37 -0.28 20.07 3.48
CA GLU A 37 0.49 20.22 4.72
C GLU A 37 1.56 19.13 4.83
N PRO A 38 2.84 19.49 5.07
CA PRO A 38 3.94 18.54 5.09
C PRO A 38 3.74 17.38 6.07
N LEU A 39 3.14 17.65 7.24
CA LEU A 39 2.88 16.64 8.26
C LEU A 39 1.87 15.59 7.78
N LEU A 40 0.81 16.03 7.10
CA LEU A 40 -0.23 15.15 6.57
C LEU A 40 0.30 14.33 5.38
N LEU A 41 1.07 14.96 4.49
CA LEU A 41 1.75 14.28 3.38
C LEU A 41 2.74 13.22 3.89
N ALA A 42 3.50 13.52 4.93
CA ALA A 42 4.37 12.55 5.60
C ALA A 42 3.55 11.39 6.20
N GLY A 43 2.43 11.70 6.85
CA GLY A 43 1.49 10.70 7.38
C GLY A 43 1.00 9.74 6.31
N PHE A 44 0.44 10.26 5.21
CA PHE A 44 0.00 9.45 4.09
C PHE A 44 1.14 8.70 3.40
N GLY A 45 2.32 9.32 3.26
CA GLY A 45 3.51 8.67 2.73
C GLY A 45 3.91 7.43 3.52
N LEU A 46 3.94 7.52 4.85
CA LEU A 46 4.23 6.38 5.74
C LEU A 46 3.12 5.31 5.70
N MET A 47 1.85 5.73 5.57
CA MET A 47 0.76 4.79 5.34
C MET A 47 0.93 4.04 4.00
N ILE A 48 1.33 4.73 2.94
CA ILE A 48 1.62 4.14 1.62
C ILE A 48 2.75 3.11 1.72
N VAL A 49 3.81 3.36 2.50
CA VAL A 49 4.87 2.37 2.75
C VAL A 49 4.29 1.09 3.36
N GLY A 50 3.49 1.22 4.41
CA GLY A 50 2.89 0.07 5.10
C GLY A 50 1.87 -0.70 4.26
N LEU A 51 1.02 0.03 3.51
CA LEU A 51 0.04 -0.55 2.60
C LEU A 51 0.71 -1.19 1.37
N GLY A 52 1.72 -0.54 0.80
CA GLY A 52 2.50 -1.03 -0.33
C GLY A 52 3.23 -2.33 0.01
N PHE A 53 3.80 -2.45 1.22
CA PHE A 53 4.36 -3.71 1.69
C PHE A 53 3.30 -4.83 1.76
N LYS A 54 2.12 -4.54 2.33
CA LYS A 54 1.03 -5.51 2.48
C LYS A 54 0.43 -5.96 1.15
N LEU A 55 0.46 -5.09 0.13
CA LEU A 55 0.01 -5.37 -1.23
C LEU A 55 1.12 -5.92 -2.14
N SER A 56 2.35 -6.01 -1.65
CA SER A 56 3.52 -6.43 -2.43
C SER A 56 3.82 -5.51 -3.62
N LEU A 57 3.67 -4.20 -3.45
CA LEU A 57 3.97 -3.21 -4.49
C LEU A 57 5.45 -2.85 -4.49
N VAL A 58 6.01 -2.45 -5.64
CA VAL A 58 7.37 -1.91 -5.73
C VAL A 58 7.44 -0.56 -5.01
N PRO A 59 8.48 -0.28 -4.19
CA PRO A 59 9.69 -1.08 -3.91
C PRO A 59 9.59 -2.08 -2.74
N PHE A 60 8.41 -2.24 -2.12
CA PHE A 60 8.19 -3.01 -0.89
C PHE A 60 7.85 -4.50 -1.10
N HIS A 61 8.08 -5.03 -2.30
CA HIS A 61 7.64 -6.36 -2.74
C HIS A 61 8.61 -7.51 -2.48
N LEU A 62 9.86 -7.22 -2.06
CA LEU A 62 10.99 -8.16 -1.99
C LEU A 62 10.70 -9.44 -1.20
N TRP A 63 9.81 -9.38 -0.21
CA TRP A 63 9.45 -10.51 0.63
C TRP A 63 8.57 -11.56 -0.08
N THR A 64 7.79 -11.14 -1.09
CA THR A 64 6.68 -11.92 -1.66
C THR A 64 7.14 -13.20 -2.37
N PRO A 65 8.14 -13.16 -3.27
CA PRO A 65 8.58 -14.36 -4.00
C PRO A 65 9.16 -15.43 -3.07
N ASP A 66 9.94 -15.01 -2.07
CA ASP A 66 10.59 -15.92 -1.12
C ASP A 66 9.57 -16.57 -0.18
N VAL A 67 8.60 -15.79 0.32
CA VAL A 67 7.52 -16.32 1.17
C VAL A 67 6.62 -17.26 0.37
N TYR A 68 6.28 -16.93 -0.87
CA TYR A 68 5.43 -17.81 -1.69
C TYR A 68 6.11 -19.14 -1.97
N GLN A 69 7.41 -19.12 -2.23
CA GLN A 69 8.19 -20.33 -2.46
C GLN A 69 8.31 -21.19 -1.20
N GLY A 70 8.66 -20.57 -0.07
CA GLY A 70 8.92 -21.25 1.19
C GLY A 70 7.67 -21.77 1.91
N ALA A 71 6.52 -21.12 1.71
CA ALA A 71 5.29 -21.53 2.39
C ALA A 71 4.57 -22.72 1.72
N PRO A 72 3.79 -23.49 2.49
CA PRO A 72 2.85 -24.47 1.95
C PRO A 72 1.88 -23.81 0.98
N ALA A 73 1.52 -24.50 -0.10
CA ALA A 73 0.70 -23.94 -1.17
C ALA A 73 -0.61 -23.28 -0.67
N PRO A 74 -1.38 -23.87 0.29
CA PRO A 74 -2.60 -23.23 0.80
C PRO A 74 -2.36 -21.89 1.51
N VAL A 75 -1.20 -21.72 2.15
CA VAL A 75 -0.84 -20.49 2.85
C VAL A 75 -0.45 -19.41 1.84
N SER A 76 0.35 -19.77 0.83
CA SER A 76 0.73 -18.84 -0.25
C SER A 76 -0.50 -18.36 -1.03
N THR A 77 -1.46 -19.25 -1.34
CA THR A 77 -2.69 -18.85 -2.05
C THR A 77 -3.59 -17.94 -1.22
N PHE A 78 -3.74 -18.21 0.09
CA PHE A 78 -4.48 -17.32 0.99
C PHE A 78 -3.84 -15.91 1.04
N LEU A 79 -2.52 -15.86 1.14
CA LEU A 79 -1.77 -14.61 1.19
C LEU A 79 -1.86 -13.83 -0.14
N ALA A 80 -1.83 -14.53 -1.26
CA ALA A 80 -1.96 -13.94 -2.59
C ALA A 80 -3.34 -13.38 -2.90
N THR A 81 -4.38 -13.87 -2.22
CA THR A 81 -5.78 -13.55 -2.55
C THR A 81 -6.46 -12.81 -1.40
N ALA A 82 -6.94 -13.53 -0.39
CA ALA A 82 -7.76 -13.00 0.70
C ALA A 82 -7.09 -11.82 1.43
N SER A 83 -5.79 -11.94 1.71
CA SER A 83 -5.03 -10.86 2.35
C SER A 83 -4.97 -9.60 1.48
N LYS A 84 -4.67 -9.73 0.18
CA LYS A 84 -4.61 -8.59 -0.74
C LYS A 84 -5.99 -7.95 -0.94
N ILE A 85 -7.04 -8.75 -1.09
CA ILE A 85 -8.44 -8.27 -1.22
C ILE A 85 -8.84 -7.44 0.00
N ALA A 86 -8.54 -7.92 1.21
CA ALA A 86 -8.87 -7.19 2.44
C ALA A 86 -8.20 -5.81 2.48
N ILE A 87 -6.92 -5.74 2.12
CA ILE A 87 -6.17 -4.47 2.11
C ILE A 87 -6.65 -3.54 0.99
N PHE A 88 -6.94 -4.07 -0.20
CA PHE A 88 -7.58 -3.29 -1.25
C PHE A 88 -8.93 -2.70 -0.81
N GLY A 89 -9.74 -3.45 -0.06
CA GLY A 89 -10.98 -2.95 0.51
C GLY A 89 -10.78 -1.77 1.48
N VAL A 90 -9.73 -1.84 2.32
CA VAL A 90 -9.35 -0.73 3.22
C VAL A 90 -8.89 0.49 2.43
N VAL A 91 -8.04 0.29 1.41
CA VAL A 91 -7.55 1.37 0.54
C VAL A 91 -8.71 2.02 -0.19
N MET A 92 -9.58 1.24 -0.83
CA MET A 92 -10.78 1.75 -1.51
C MET A 92 -11.64 2.57 -0.56
N ARG A 93 -11.90 2.07 0.66
CA ARG A 93 -12.67 2.81 1.67
C ARG A 93 -11.99 4.12 2.06
N LEU A 94 -10.66 4.16 2.21
CA LEU A 94 -9.93 5.39 2.49
C LEU A 94 -10.11 6.41 1.35
N PHE A 95 -9.93 6.02 0.10
CA PHE A 95 -10.09 6.92 -1.06
C PHE A 95 -11.53 7.37 -1.31
N LEU A 96 -12.53 6.57 -0.93
CA LEU A 96 -13.94 6.95 -1.06
C LEU A 96 -14.37 8.03 -0.06
N TYR A 97 -13.81 7.99 1.15
CA TYR A 97 -14.26 8.85 2.24
C TYR A 97 -13.31 10.00 2.55
N ALA A 98 -12.01 9.85 2.31
CA ALA A 98 -11.03 10.90 2.54
C ALA A 98 -10.50 11.41 1.19
N PRO A 99 -10.38 12.75 0.99
CA PRO A 99 -9.92 13.36 -0.25
C PRO A 99 -8.40 13.19 -0.49
N VAL A 100 -7.82 12.09 0.01
CA VAL A 100 -6.42 11.71 -0.20
C VAL A 100 -6.11 11.56 -1.68
N GLY A 101 -7.10 11.12 -2.46
CA GLY A 101 -7.02 11.03 -3.92
C GLY A 101 -6.96 12.38 -4.64
N ASP A 102 -7.31 13.48 -3.97
CA ASP A 102 -7.31 14.82 -4.55
C ASP A 102 -5.94 15.49 -4.51
N SER A 103 -5.02 14.98 -3.69
CA SER A 103 -3.63 15.42 -3.64
C SER A 103 -2.85 14.95 -4.86
N GLU A 104 -2.34 15.90 -5.66
CA GLU A 104 -1.45 15.62 -6.80
C GLU A 104 -0.22 14.82 -6.37
N ALA A 105 0.39 15.17 -5.24
CA ALA A 105 1.59 14.49 -4.75
C ALA A 105 1.34 12.99 -4.52
N ILE A 106 0.21 12.65 -3.89
CA ILE A 106 -0.15 11.26 -3.61
C ILE A 106 -0.49 10.52 -4.91
N ARG A 107 -1.24 11.15 -5.82
CA ARG A 107 -1.53 10.59 -7.14
C ARG A 107 -0.26 10.25 -7.91
N VAL A 108 0.71 11.18 -7.97
CA VAL A 108 1.99 10.98 -8.66
C VAL A 108 2.77 9.83 -8.04
N VAL A 109 2.86 9.76 -6.71
CA VAL A 109 3.56 8.67 -6.01
C VAL A 109 2.92 7.32 -6.31
N LEU A 110 1.60 7.22 -6.26
CA LEU A 110 0.88 5.98 -6.58
C LEU A 110 1.03 5.59 -8.06
N ALA A 111 1.02 6.55 -8.97
CA ALA A 111 1.26 6.31 -10.39
C ALA A 111 2.67 5.77 -10.64
N ILE A 112 3.69 6.33 -9.99
CA ILE A 112 5.07 5.84 -10.06
C ILE A 112 5.16 4.40 -9.52
N ILE A 113 4.55 4.13 -8.35
CA ILE A 113 4.50 2.79 -7.76
C ILE A 113 3.81 1.80 -8.70
N ALA A 114 2.69 2.19 -9.31
CA ALA A 114 1.95 1.35 -10.25
C ALA A 114 2.80 1.03 -11.48
N PHE A 115 3.38 2.06 -12.11
CA PHE A 115 4.25 1.91 -13.28
C PHE A 115 5.46 1.00 -12.97
N ALA A 116 6.14 1.26 -11.86
CA ALA A 116 7.26 0.44 -11.42
C ALA A 116 6.84 -1.01 -11.13
N SER A 117 5.69 -1.22 -10.47
CA SER A 117 5.18 -2.56 -10.15
C SER A 117 4.88 -3.38 -11.40
N ILE A 118 4.29 -2.76 -12.43
CA ILE A 118 4.03 -3.42 -13.72
C ILE A 118 5.35 -3.84 -14.39
N ILE A 119 6.33 -2.94 -14.45
CA ILE A 119 7.60 -3.22 -15.11
C ILE A 119 8.40 -4.29 -14.35
N PHE A 120 8.68 -4.06 -13.07
CA PHE A 120 9.53 -4.96 -12.30
C PHE A 120 8.87 -6.32 -12.06
N GLY A 121 7.56 -6.36 -11.82
CA GLY A 121 6.81 -7.62 -11.68
C GLY A 121 6.94 -8.49 -12.94
N ASN A 122 6.67 -7.90 -14.11
CA ASN A 122 6.74 -8.63 -15.39
C ASN A 122 8.18 -9.05 -15.75
N LEU A 123 9.16 -8.16 -15.61
CA LEU A 123 10.56 -8.46 -15.93
C LEU A 123 11.13 -9.55 -15.00
N MET A 124 10.88 -9.44 -13.69
CA MET A 124 11.38 -10.42 -12.73
C MET A 124 10.70 -11.78 -12.89
N ALA A 125 9.40 -11.81 -13.22
CA ALA A 125 8.66 -13.06 -13.46
C ALA A 125 9.26 -13.88 -14.61
N LEU A 126 9.68 -13.23 -15.71
CA LEU A 126 10.30 -13.91 -16.87
C LEU A 126 11.61 -14.63 -16.53
N SER A 127 12.34 -14.13 -15.53
CA SER A 127 13.61 -14.72 -15.09
C SER A 127 13.46 -15.90 -14.12
N GLN A 128 12.24 -16.18 -13.64
CA GLN A 128 12.03 -17.22 -12.63
C GLN A 128 11.90 -18.62 -13.25
N THR A 129 12.62 -19.58 -12.68
CA THR A 129 12.48 -21.02 -12.99
C THR A 129 11.51 -21.74 -12.05
N ASN A 130 11.26 -21.17 -10.87
CA ASN A 130 10.35 -21.75 -9.88
C ASN A 130 8.94 -21.16 -10.03
N ILE A 131 7.94 -22.03 -10.18
CA ILE A 131 6.55 -21.60 -10.42
C ILE A 131 5.96 -20.77 -9.27
N LYS A 132 6.31 -21.07 -8.01
CA LYS A 132 5.81 -20.30 -6.86
C LYS A 132 6.44 -18.90 -6.81
N ARG A 133 7.73 -18.77 -7.15
CA ARG A 133 8.39 -17.46 -7.26
C ARG A 133 7.80 -16.65 -8.42
N LEU A 134 7.57 -17.30 -9.55
CA LEU A 134 6.93 -16.68 -10.72
C LEU A 134 5.54 -16.13 -10.34
N LEU A 135 4.73 -16.94 -9.67
CA LEU A 135 3.43 -16.49 -9.15
C LEU A 135 3.58 -15.36 -8.11
N GLY A 136 4.66 -15.34 -7.33
CA GLY A 136 4.97 -14.25 -6.41
C GLY A 136 5.24 -12.90 -7.11
N TYR A 137 5.89 -12.91 -8.27
CA TYR A 137 6.11 -11.69 -9.07
C TYR A 137 4.91 -11.30 -9.94
N SER A 138 4.08 -12.27 -10.34
CA SER A 138 2.86 -12.02 -11.12
C SER A 138 1.66 -11.57 -10.25
N SER A 139 1.76 -11.70 -8.93
CA SER A 139 0.68 -11.44 -7.96
C SER A 139 0.62 -10.00 -7.51
#